data_AF-A0A2B7Y133-F1
#
_entry.id   AF-A0A2B7Y133-F1
#
_cell.length_a   1.000
_cell.length_b   1.000
_cell.length_c   1.000
_cell.angle_alpha   90.00
_cell.angle_beta   90.00
_cell.angle_gamma   90.00
#
_symmetry.space_group_name_H-M   'P 1'
#
loop_
_entity.id
_entity.type
_entity.pdbx_description
1 polymer ?
#
loop_
_entity_poly.entity_id
_entity_poly.type
_entity_poly.pdbx_seq_one_letter_code
_entity_poly.pdbx_strand_id
1 'polypeptide(L)'
;MLNFMPSEFSVLIANFADRSKEMETMFAKVVIPSFEMVSSQVKAAQAKNDNPVSMIILCRGMAGSGYIQKQFDQFCAQILGSEAEVIVPRDPWSAIAKGAVLHALKPTTVGSRKSRWSFGIGVHRAFDPELDGNENRYKCPSRGQRVNGCVKWFIKQEESIKDKVKWIHGYITMKSAGRRRDTVGDLLLYRSRDSDPGERIDDPGVEQFATLRIRIPSQLTQADKKVMIGFKIDVNEKSVGFEARCGRKMSDR
;
A
#
# COMPACT_ATOMS: atom_id res chain seq x y z
N MET A 1 8.34 -20.34 65.52
CA MET A 1 6.99 -20.14 64.96
C MET A 1 7.06 -20.45 63.47
N LEU A 2 6.73 -21.69 63.09
CA LEU A 2 6.70 -22.14 61.70
C LEU A 2 5.28 -21.94 61.17
N ASN A 3 5.19 -21.15 60.11
CA ASN A 3 3.96 -20.79 59.41
C ASN A 3 3.24 -22.05 58.89
N PHE A 4 2.10 -22.37 59.50
CA PHE A 4 1.11 -23.25 58.90
C PHE A 4 0.35 -22.43 57.85
N MET A 5 0.79 -22.48 56.58
CA MET A 5 -0.09 -22.12 55.47
C MET A 5 -1.13 -23.24 55.32
N PRO A 6 -2.44 -22.94 55.29
CA PRO A 6 -3.48 -23.96 55.09
C PRO A 6 -3.23 -24.67 53.77
N SER A 7 -3.25 -26.01 53.78
CA SER A 7 -3.00 -26.87 52.62
C SER A 7 -3.85 -26.52 51.40
N GLU A 8 -5.07 -26.03 51.62
CA GLU A 8 -5.97 -25.56 50.56
C GLU A 8 -5.44 -24.35 49.79
N PHE A 9 -4.76 -23.40 50.47
CA PHE A 9 -4.17 -22.23 49.82
C PHE A 9 -2.98 -22.61 48.94
N SER A 10 -2.15 -23.55 49.39
CA SER A 10 -1.02 -24.07 48.60
C SER A 10 -1.50 -24.81 47.35
N VAL A 11 -2.58 -25.60 47.45
CA VAL A 11 -3.20 -26.27 46.29
C VAL A 11 -3.83 -25.26 45.32
N LEU A 12 -4.48 -24.20 45.83
CA LEU A 12 -5.06 -23.15 44.99
C LEU A 12 -3.98 -22.36 44.22
N ILE A 13 -2.86 -22.04 44.88
CA ILE A 13 -1.70 -21.39 44.26
C ILE A 13 -1.05 -22.31 43.22
N ALA A 14 -0.89 -23.61 43.52
CA ALA A 14 -0.34 -24.58 42.58
C ALA A 14 -1.23 -24.74 41.33
N ASN A 15 -2.55 -24.88 41.52
CA ASN A 15 -3.53 -24.97 40.43
C ASN A 15 -3.63 -23.66 39.62
N PHE A 16 -3.40 -22.51 40.24
CA PHE A 16 -3.33 -21.23 39.53
C PHE A 16 -2.03 -21.09 38.72
N ALA A 17 -0.89 -21.51 39.30
CA ALA A 17 0.40 -21.52 38.62
C ALA A 17 0.43 -22.49 37.43
N ASP A 18 -0.22 -23.64 37.54
CA ASP A 18 -0.30 -24.62 36.45
C ASP A 18 -1.14 -24.09 35.28
N ARG A 19 -2.30 -23.50 35.57
CA ARG A 19 -3.12 -22.79 34.58
C ARG A 19 -2.39 -21.60 33.95
N SER A 20 -1.56 -20.90 34.71
CA SER A 20 -0.72 -19.82 34.19
C SER A 20 0.28 -20.33 33.16
N LYS A 21 0.97 -21.45 33.43
CA LYS A 21 1.91 -22.07 32.50
C LYS A 21 1.24 -22.58 31.23
N GLU A 22 0.06 -23.17 31.37
CA GLU A 22 -0.72 -23.64 30.23
C GLU A 22 -1.13 -22.46 29.33
N MET A 23 -1.61 -21.37 29.92
CA MET A 23 -1.94 -20.13 29.21
C MET A 23 -0.72 -19.51 28.52
N GLU A 24 0.44 -19.45 29.19
CA GLU A 24 1.70 -19.01 28.58
C GLU A 24 2.07 -19.88 27.38
N THR A 25 1.91 -21.20 27.48
CA THR A 25 2.19 -22.14 26.39
C THR A 25 1.24 -21.92 25.20
N MET A 26 -0.03 -21.61 25.45
CA MET A 26 -0.98 -21.26 24.39
C MET A 26 -0.61 -19.94 23.71
N PHE A 27 -0.24 -18.91 24.48
CA PHE A 27 0.16 -17.61 23.92
C PHE A 27 1.51 -17.67 23.20
N ALA A 28 2.46 -18.49 23.65
CA ALA A 28 3.75 -18.65 22.99
C ALA A 28 3.59 -19.04 21.52
N LYS A 29 2.62 -19.92 21.20
CA LYS A 29 2.30 -20.33 19.82
C LYS A 29 1.85 -19.16 18.93
N VAL A 30 1.28 -18.11 19.52
CA VAL A 30 0.81 -16.90 18.80
C VAL A 30 1.93 -15.85 18.71
N VAL A 31 2.79 -15.77 19.73
CA VAL A 31 3.84 -14.75 19.82
C VAL A 31 5.05 -15.10 18.94
N ILE A 32 5.47 -16.37 18.91
CA ILE A 32 6.67 -16.80 18.17
C ILE A 32 6.63 -16.39 16.68
N PRO A 33 5.54 -16.60 15.92
CA PRO A 33 5.47 -16.14 14.53
C PRO A 33 5.63 -14.61 14.39
N SER A 34 5.21 -13.85 15.40
CA SER A 34 5.36 -12.40 15.40
C SER A 34 6.83 -11.98 15.49
N PHE A 35 7.67 -12.76 16.20
CA PHE A 35 9.11 -12.52 16.30
C PHE A 35 9.84 -12.74 14.97
N GLU A 36 9.45 -13.76 14.21
CA GLU A 36 9.98 -14.00 12.87
C GLU A 36 9.64 -12.83 11.93
N MET A 37 8.40 -12.35 12.01
CA MET A 37 7.96 -11.18 11.24
C MET A 37 8.75 -9.92 11.61
N VAL A 38 8.94 -9.64 12.91
CA VAL A 38 9.73 -8.49 13.37
C VAL A 38 11.18 -8.61 12.95
N SER A 39 11.80 -9.80 13.10
CA SER A 39 13.18 -10.05 12.63
C SER A 39 13.34 -9.74 11.15
N SER A 40 12.40 -10.19 10.32
CA SER A 40 12.40 -9.94 8.88
C SER A 40 12.28 -8.45 8.57
N GLN A 41 11.38 -7.75 9.26
CA GLN A 41 11.18 -6.30 9.08
C GLN A 41 12.40 -5.49 9.53
N VAL A 42 13.05 -5.85 10.64
CA VAL A 42 14.29 -5.23 11.12
C VAL A 42 15.40 -5.38 10.09
N LYS A 43 15.64 -6.61 9.61
CA LYS A 43 16.65 -6.88 8.57
C LYS A 43 16.36 -6.08 7.30
N ALA A 44 15.10 -6.05 6.85
CA ALA A 44 14.70 -5.30 5.68
C ALA A 44 14.86 -3.77 5.86
N ALA A 45 14.63 -3.25 7.07
CA ALA A 45 14.82 -1.85 7.39
C ALA A 45 16.31 -1.47 7.42
N GLN A 46 17.14 -2.28 8.08
CA GLN A 46 18.59 -2.09 8.17
C GLN A 46 19.29 -2.22 6.80
N ALA A 47 18.82 -3.12 5.94
CA ALA A 47 19.37 -3.26 4.59
C ALA A 47 19.03 -2.08 3.66
N LYS A 48 17.98 -1.31 3.98
CA LYS A 48 17.45 -0.23 3.13
C LYS A 48 17.72 1.18 3.66
N ASN A 49 18.10 1.31 4.92
CA ASN A 49 18.35 2.59 5.58
C ASN A 49 19.69 2.53 6.31
N ASP A 50 20.46 3.61 6.25
CA ASP A 50 21.75 3.71 6.97
C ASP A 50 21.59 3.86 8.49
N ASN A 51 20.35 3.98 8.98
CA ASN A 51 20.04 4.15 10.40
C ASN A 51 19.57 2.85 11.03
N PRO A 52 20.10 2.47 12.21
CA PRO A 52 19.64 1.30 12.94
C PRO A 52 18.21 1.48 13.46
N VAL A 53 17.51 0.36 13.64
CA VAL A 53 16.21 0.34 14.31
C VAL A 53 16.46 0.53 15.81
N SER A 54 16.09 1.69 16.34
CA SER A 54 16.25 2.01 17.76
C SER A 54 14.99 1.79 18.60
N MET A 55 13.84 1.57 17.97
CA MET A 55 12.57 1.54 18.69
C MET A 55 11.54 0.62 18.02
N ILE A 56 10.81 -0.13 18.84
CA ILE A 56 9.64 -0.92 18.46
C ILE A 56 8.45 -0.44 19.29
N ILE A 57 7.34 -0.10 18.63
CA ILE A 57 6.14 0.39 19.31
C ILE A 57 5.05 -0.69 19.24
N LEU A 58 4.68 -1.26 20.39
CA LEU A 58 3.61 -2.26 20.47
C LEU A 58 2.25 -1.58 20.64
N CYS A 59 1.39 -1.76 19.63
CA CYS A 59 0.04 -1.19 19.61
C CYS A 59 -1.03 -2.30 19.63
N ARG A 60 -2.29 -1.92 19.88
CA ARG A 60 -3.50 -2.77 20.00
C ARG A 60 -3.64 -3.49 21.34
N GLY A 61 -4.80 -4.14 21.54
CA GLY A 61 -5.19 -4.73 22.84
C GLY A 61 -4.19 -5.73 23.41
N MET A 62 -3.54 -6.56 22.56
CA MET A 62 -2.55 -7.54 23.02
C MET A 62 -1.27 -6.91 23.58
N ALA A 63 -0.93 -5.68 23.17
CA ALA A 63 0.20 -4.96 23.72
C ALA A 63 -0.01 -4.56 25.19
N GLY A 64 -1.24 -4.61 25.71
CA GLY A 64 -1.51 -4.39 27.14
C GLY A 64 -1.17 -5.58 28.04
N SER A 65 -0.83 -6.75 27.48
CA SER A 65 -0.46 -7.93 28.26
C SER A 65 0.98 -7.82 28.75
N GLY A 66 1.19 -7.88 30.07
CA GLY A 66 2.53 -7.87 30.66
C GLY A 66 3.40 -9.07 30.25
N TYR A 67 2.79 -10.21 29.92
CA TYR A 67 3.51 -11.35 29.33
C TYR A 67 4.05 -11.00 27.95
N ILE A 68 3.19 -10.46 27.06
CA ILE A 68 3.57 -10.07 25.70
C ILE A 68 4.67 -9.01 25.73
N GLN A 69 4.53 -7.98 26.58
CA GLN A 69 5.54 -6.93 26.74
C GLN A 69 6.91 -7.53 27.08
N LYS A 70 7.00 -8.34 28.14
CA LYS A 70 8.25 -8.99 28.57
C LYS A 70 8.87 -9.85 27.46
N GLN A 71 8.04 -10.61 26.74
CA GLN A 71 8.50 -11.46 25.65
C GLN A 71 9.09 -10.63 24.50
N PHE A 72 8.45 -9.51 24.13
CA PHE A 72 8.99 -8.60 23.13
C PHE A 72 10.22 -7.84 23.62
N ASP A 73 10.28 -7.40 24.87
CA ASP A 73 11.46 -6.74 25.45
C ASP A 73 12.69 -7.64 25.35
N GLN A 74 12.56 -8.91 25.79
CA GLN A 74 13.63 -9.91 25.72
C GLN A 74 14.05 -10.19 24.28
N PHE A 75 13.08 -10.40 23.40
CA PHE A 75 13.34 -10.66 21.99
C PHE A 75 14.04 -9.48 21.30
N CYS A 76 13.57 -8.25 21.54
CA CYS A 76 14.14 -7.05 20.92
C CYS A 76 15.56 -6.77 21.44
N ALA A 77 15.80 -6.94 22.74
CA ALA A 77 17.14 -6.84 23.31
C ALA A 77 18.13 -7.83 22.67
N GLN A 78 17.65 -9.04 22.32
CA GLN A 78 18.46 -10.05 21.64
C GLN A 78 18.83 -9.68 20.19
N ILE A 79 17.88 -9.12 19.42
CA ILE A 79 18.08 -8.85 17.98
C ILE A 79 18.58 -7.44 17.65
N LEU A 80 18.34 -6.46 18.52
CA LEU A 80 18.71 -5.06 18.31
C LEU A 80 19.75 -4.54 19.32
N GLY A 81 20.05 -5.30 20.37
CA GLY A 81 20.90 -4.87 21.48
C GLY A 81 20.14 -4.11 22.56
N SER A 82 20.83 -3.78 23.64
CA SER A 82 20.25 -3.17 24.86
C SER A 82 19.82 -1.71 24.70
N GLU A 83 20.23 -1.04 23.62
CA GLU A 83 19.88 0.36 23.36
C GLU A 83 18.53 0.52 22.66
N ALA A 84 17.96 -0.56 22.12
CA ALA A 84 16.67 -0.51 21.45
C ALA A 84 15.52 -0.60 22.46
N GLU A 85 14.57 0.32 22.33
CA GLU A 85 13.43 0.41 23.25
C GLU A 85 12.16 -0.22 22.67
N VAL A 86 11.48 -1.02 23.49
CA VAL A 86 10.12 -1.46 23.23
C VAL A 86 9.17 -0.56 24.00
N ILE A 87 8.34 0.20 23.29
CA ILE A 87 7.42 1.17 23.88
C ILE A 87 5.99 0.67 23.70
N VAL A 88 5.24 0.66 24.81
CA VAL A 88 3.79 0.47 24.80
C VAL A 88 3.11 1.81 25.11
N PRO A 89 2.29 2.37 24.20
CA PRO A 89 1.53 3.56 24.49
C PRO A 89 0.61 3.36 25.70
N ARG A 90 0.33 4.43 26.46
CA ARG A 90 -0.55 4.38 27.64
C ARG A 90 -1.90 3.69 27.37
N ASP A 91 -2.49 3.97 26.21
CA ASP A 91 -3.72 3.32 25.74
C ASP A 91 -3.45 2.57 24.43
N PRO A 92 -2.85 1.37 24.48
CA PRO A 92 -2.37 0.70 23.27
C PRO A 92 -3.52 0.31 22.33
N TRP A 93 -4.69 0.00 22.90
CA TRP A 93 -5.91 -0.32 22.17
C TRP A 93 -6.44 0.83 21.29
N SER A 94 -6.24 2.09 21.72
CA SER A 94 -6.71 3.28 21.01
C SER A 94 -5.60 4.05 20.29
N ALA A 95 -4.33 3.65 20.47
CA ALA A 95 -3.16 4.33 19.91
C ALA A 95 -3.26 4.58 18.39
N ILE A 96 -3.74 3.59 17.63
CA ILE A 96 -3.93 3.71 16.17
C ILE A 96 -4.98 4.77 15.85
N ALA A 97 -6.13 4.77 16.53
CA ALA A 97 -7.20 5.73 16.29
C ALA A 97 -6.77 7.15 16.69
N LYS A 98 -6.08 7.30 17.82
CA LYS A 98 -5.50 8.57 18.25
C LYS A 98 -4.49 9.10 17.22
N GLY A 99 -3.60 8.25 16.74
CA GLY A 99 -2.65 8.60 15.68
C GLY A 99 -3.34 9.04 14.39
N ALA A 100 -4.41 8.36 13.98
CA ALA A 100 -5.21 8.75 12.80
C ALA A 100 -5.88 10.11 12.97
N VAL A 101 -6.43 10.42 14.15
CA VAL A 101 -7.02 11.75 14.43
C VAL A 101 -5.93 12.83 14.43
N LEU A 102 -4.78 12.59 15.07
CA LEU A 102 -3.66 13.53 15.07
C LEU A 102 -3.16 13.80 13.64
N HIS A 103 -3.06 12.77 12.80
CA HIS A 103 -2.72 12.90 11.39
C HIS A 103 -3.75 13.73 10.63
N ALA A 104 -5.06 13.51 10.86
CA ALA A 104 -6.12 14.28 10.22
C ALA A 104 -6.07 15.77 10.61
N LEU A 105 -5.73 16.07 11.87
CA LEU A 105 -5.57 17.44 12.36
C LEU A 105 -4.26 18.11 11.90
N LYS A 106 -3.20 17.32 11.67
CA LYS A 106 -1.86 17.79 11.27
C LYS A 106 -1.29 16.89 10.15
N PRO A 107 -1.74 17.07 8.89
CA PRO A 107 -1.38 16.17 7.78
C PRO A 107 0.11 16.21 7.41
N THR A 108 0.83 17.28 7.74
CA THR A 108 2.27 17.43 7.45
C THR A 108 3.18 16.57 8.31
N THR A 109 2.64 15.81 9.28
CA THR A 109 3.44 14.99 10.21
C THR A 109 4.13 13.82 9.50
N VAL A 110 3.55 13.31 8.40
CA VAL A 110 4.14 12.21 7.62
C VAL A 110 4.76 12.77 6.35
N GLY A 111 6.10 12.75 6.27
CA GLY A 111 6.82 13.33 5.14
C GLY A 111 6.78 12.51 3.84
N SER A 112 6.66 11.17 3.94
CA SER A 112 6.51 10.28 2.78
C SER A 112 6.06 8.88 3.20
N ARG A 113 5.59 8.08 2.25
CA ARG A 113 5.22 6.67 2.44
C ARG A 113 5.80 5.81 1.32
N LYS A 114 6.13 4.55 1.61
CA LYS A 114 6.55 3.59 0.59
C LYS A 114 5.33 2.87 0.02
N SER A 115 5.25 2.77 -1.31
CA SER A 115 4.17 2.01 -1.95
C SER A 115 4.36 0.51 -1.73
N ARG A 116 3.29 -0.21 -1.36
CA ARG A 116 3.32 -1.69 -1.27
C ARG A 116 3.19 -2.39 -2.62
N TRP A 117 2.77 -1.66 -3.64
CA TRP A 117 2.48 -2.17 -4.97
C TRP A 117 3.03 -1.22 -6.03
N SER A 118 3.39 -1.77 -7.17
CA SER A 118 3.51 -0.99 -8.39
C SER A 118 2.12 -0.67 -8.92
N PHE A 119 1.87 0.56 -9.38
CA PHE A 119 0.59 0.99 -9.96
C PHE A 119 0.78 1.58 -11.35
N GLY A 120 -0.08 1.18 -12.26
CA GLY A 120 -0.03 1.55 -13.66
C GLY A 120 -1.41 1.64 -14.30
N ILE A 121 -1.43 2.11 -15.55
CA ILE A 121 -2.63 2.17 -16.38
C ILE A 121 -2.40 1.41 -17.68
N GLY A 122 -3.49 0.84 -18.22
CA GLY A 122 -3.48 0.26 -19.56
C GLY A 122 -3.30 1.35 -20.62
N VAL A 123 -2.33 1.17 -21.50
CA VAL A 123 -2.00 2.10 -22.58
C VAL A 123 -1.76 1.37 -23.90
N HIS A 124 -1.71 2.15 -24.96
CA HIS A 124 -1.19 1.71 -26.25
C HIS A 124 0.17 2.37 -26.54
N ARG A 125 1.15 1.62 -27.02
CA ARG A 125 2.45 2.17 -27.47
C ARG A 125 2.63 2.11 -28.98
N ALA A 126 3.69 2.74 -29.49
CA ALA A 126 4.02 2.59 -30.91
C ALA A 126 4.37 1.12 -31.17
N PHE A 127 3.95 0.60 -32.33
CA PHE A 127 4.32 -0.76 -32.73
C PHE A 127 5.83 -0.83 -32.94
N ASP A 128 6.47 -1.77 -32.26
CA ASP A 128 7.87 -2.10 -32.40
C ASP A 128 7.99 -3.47 -33.08
N PRO A 129 8.51 -3.54 -34.32
CA PRO A 129 8.62 -4.80 -35.06
C PRO A 129 9.49 -5.86 -34.38
N GLU A 130 10.42 -5.47 -33.51
CA GLU A 130 11.35 -6.39 -32.84
C GLU A 130 10.73 -7.02 -31.58
N LEU A 131 9.81 -6.30 -30.92
CA LEU A 131 9.24 -6.67 -29.63
C LEU A 131 7.76 -7.10 -29.71
N ASP A 132 7.06 -6.74 -30.77
CA ASP A 132 5.61 -6.92 -30.87
C ASP A 132 5.18 -7.95 -31.91
N GLY A 133 4.36 -8.91 -31.47
CA GLY A 133 3.57 -9.75 -32.37
C GLY A 133 2.42 -8.97 -33.03
N ASN A 134 1.82 -9.58 -34.06
CA ASN A 134 0.73 -8.97 -34.81
C ASN A 134 -0.63 -8.97 -34.07
N GLU A 135 -0.79 -9.76 -33.02
CA GLU A 135 -2.10 -10.01 -32.38
C GLU A 135 -2.75 -8.77 -31.76
N ASN A 136 -1.95 -7.85 -31.20
CA ASN A 136 -2.44 -6.64 -30.53
C ASN A 136 -2.22 -5.35 -31.34
N ARG A 137 -1.86 -5.50 -32.62
CA ARG A 137 -1.52 -4.39 -33.52
C ARG A 137 -2.78 -3.74 -34.09
N TYR A 138 -2.82 -2.41 -34.08
CA TYR A 138 -3.88 -1.64 -34.71
C TYR A 138 -3.36 -0.32 -35.28
N LYS A 139 -4.08 0.25 -36.26
CA LYS A 139 -3.75 1.55 -36.85
C LYS A 139 -4.56 2.65 -36.16
N CYS A 140 -3.91 3.43 -35.31
CA CYS A 140 -4.49 4.62 -34.71
C CYS A 140 -4.62 5.73 -35.77
N PRO A 141 -5.80 6.34 -35.97
CA PRO A 141 -6.01 7.41 -36.96
C PRO A 141 -5.09 8.61 -36.77
N SER A 142 -4.71 8.91 -35.53
CA SER A 142 -3.92 10.12 -35.19
C SER A 142 -2.42 9.85 -35.01
N ARG A 143 -2.02 8.60 -34.76
CA ARG A 143 -0.65 8.24 -34.33
C ARG A 143 -0.05 7.05 -35.07
N GLY A 144 -0.68 6.58 -36.16
CA GLY A 144 -0.15 5.48 -36.97
C GLY A 144 -0.26 4.12 -36.28
N GLN A 145 0.67 3.21 -36.58
CA GLN A 145 0.62 1.84 -36.06
C GLN A 145 0.99 1.77 -34.58
N ARG A 146 0.16 1.06 -33.83
CA ARG A 146 0.25 0.95 -32.37
C ARG A 146 -0.08 -0.46 -31.90
N VAL A 147 0.28 -0.73 -30.66
CA VAL A 147 0.01 -2.00 -29.97
C VAL A 147 -0.74 -1.73 -28.68
N ASN A 148 -1.80 -2.50 -28.45
CA ASN A 148 -2.58 -2.51 -27.22
C ASN A 148 -2.00 -3.53 -26.21
N GLY A 149 -2.59 -3.55 -25.00
CA GLY A 149 -2.23 -4.51 -23.98
C GLY A 149 -0.91 -4.20 -23.27
N CYS A 150 -0.47 -2.94 -23.30
CA CYS A 150 0.69 -2.50 -22.54
C CYS A 150 0.25 -1.81 -21.24
N VAL A 151 1.07 -1.91 -20.20
CA VAL A 151 0.88 -1.19 -18.94
C VAL A 151 1.98 -0.15 -18.80
N LYS A 152 1.57 1.09 -18.52
CA LYS A 152 2.52 2.13 -18.11
C LYS A 152 2.49 2.27 -16.60
N TRP A 153 3.60 1.96 -15.95
CA TRP A 153 3.79 2.06 -14.51
C TRP A 153 4.17 3.50 -14.11
N PHE A 154 3.51 4.05 -13.09
CA PHE A 154 3.77 5.42 -12.59
C PHE A 154 4.30 5.45 -11.17
N ILE A 155 4.03 4.38 -10.43
CA ILE A 155 4.49 4.16 -9.07
C ILE A 155 5.05 2.75 -9.08
N LYS A 156 6.30 2.60 -8.66
CA LYS A 156 6.89 1.28 -8.45
C LYS A 156 6.76 0.89 -6.97
N GLN A 157 6.79 -0.41 -6.68
CA GLN A 157 6.86 -0.91 -5.32
C GLN A 157 8.06 -0.27 -4.60
N GLU A 158 7.91 0.02 -3.31
CA GLU A 158 8.91 0.68 -2.46
C GLU A 158 9.24 2.13 -2.83
N GLU A 159 8.69 2.68 -3.92
CA GLU A 159 8.86 4.09 -4.27
C GLU A 159 8.33 4.97 -3.13
N SER A 160 9.15 5.94 -2.73
CA SER A 160 8.77 6.94 -1.73
C SER A 160 7.83 7.96 -2.36
N ILE A 161 6.56 7.87 -1.98
CA ILE A 161 5.52 8.79 -2.38
C ILE A 161 5.49 9.90 -1.32
N LYS A 162 6.05 11.04 -1.67
CA LYS A 162 5.65 12.33 -1.10
C LYS A 162 4.33 12.70 -1.78
N ASP A 163 3.38 13.35 -1.10
CA ASP A 163 2.09 13.79 -1.68
C ASP A 163 2.29 14.56 -2.99
N LYS A 164 2.42 13.83 -4.10
CA LYS A 164 2.87 14.34 -5.38
C LYS A 164 1.86 13.92 -6.42
N VAL A 165 1.14 14.90 -6.91
CA VAL A 165 0.29 14.76 -8.09
C VAL A 165 1.20 14.50 -9.29
N LYS A 166 1.21 13.28 -9.83
CA LYS A 166 1.82 12.99 -11.14
C LYS A 166 0.77 13.15 -12.23
N TRP A 167 0.89 14.19 -13.05
CA TRP A 167 0.05 14.37 -14.24
C TRP A 167 0.46 13.41 -15.35
N ILE A 168 -0.45 12.52 -15.73
CA ILE A 168 -0.22 11.58 -16.82
C ILE A 168 -0.96 12.08 -18.05
N HIS A 169 -0.22 12.29 -19.14
CA HIS A 169 -0.78 12.71 -20.42
C HIS A 169 -1.17 11.48 -21.24
N GLY A 170 -2.47 11.25 -21.42
CA GLY A 170 -3.02 10.16 -22.22
C GLY A 170 -4.04 10.64 -23.25
N TYR A 171 -4.25 9.82 -24.27
CA TYR A 171 -5.42 9.91 -25.15
C TYR A 171 -6.29 8.69 -24.86
N ILE A 172 -7.60 8.89 -24.70
CA ILE A 172 -8.54 7.78 -24.51
C ILE A 172 -9.36 7.63 -25.79
N THR A 173 -9.43 6.40 -26.27
CA THR A 173 -10.31 6.04 -27.38
C THR A 173 -11.75 6.13 -26.92
N MET A 174 -12.44 7.07 -27.52
CA MET A 174 -13.81 7.42 -27.23
C MET A 174 -14.76 6.54 -28.03
N LYS A 175 -15.68 5.83 -27.37
CA LYS A 175 -16.76 5.10 -28.06
C LYS A 175 -17.96 6.04 -28.23
N SER A 176 -18.51 6.09 -29.45
CA SER A 176 -19.77 6.79 -29.71
C SER A 176 -20.91 6.00 -29.08
N ALA A 177 -21.48 6.49 -27.98
CA ALA A 177 -22.70 5.93 -27.42
C ALA A 177 -23.89 6.47 -28.24
N GLY A 178 -24.59 5.57 -28.94
CA GLY A 178 -25.78 5.91 -29.72
C GLY A 178 -26.85 6.64 -28.89
N ARG A 179 -27.44 7.67 -29.52
CA ARG A 179 -28.56 8.52 -29.02
C ARG A 179 -28.44 9.02 -27.58
N ARG A 180 -27.33 9.70 -27.27
CA ARG A 180 -27.25 11.01 -26.56
C ARG A 180 -25.79 11.21 -26.16
N ARG A 181 -25.03 11.83 -27.06
CA ARG A 181 -24.06 12.93 -26.82
C ARG A 181 -23.05 12.86 -25.65
N ASP A 182 -22.93 11.77 -24.90
CA ASP A 182 -21.86 11.60 -23.92
C ASP A 182 -20.89 10.56 -24.45
N THR A 183 -19.63 10.94 -24.46
CA THR A 183 -18.56 10.08 -24.94
C THR A 183 -17.98 9.39 -23.72
N VAL A 184 -18.06 8.06 -23.67
CA VAL A 184 -17.58 7.26 -22.53
C VAL A 184 -16.27 6.58 -22.92
N GLY A 185 -15.24 6.77 -22.10
CA GLY A 185 -13.96 6.08 -22.20
C GLY A 185 -13.64 5.36 -20.90
N ASP A 186 -13.11 4.15 -20.99
CA ASP A 186 -12.70 3.37 -19.82
C ASP A 186 -11.18 3.45 -19.66
N LEU A 187 -10.74 3.75 -18.45
CA LEU A 187 -9.34 3.64 -18.04
C LEU A 187 -9.18 2.39 -17.16
N LEU A 188 -8.37 1.45 -17.64
CA LEU A 188 -8.05 0.23 -16.92
C LEU A 188 -6.83 0.46 -16.02
N LEU A 189 -6.95 0.05 -14.76
CA LEU A 189 -5.95 0.27 -13.72
C LEU A 189 -5.34 -1.06 -13.30
N TYR A 190 -4.02 -1.09 -13.27
CA TYR A 190 -3.24 -2.29 -13.00
C TYR A 190 -2.36 -2.09 -11.78
N ARG A 191 -2.10 -3.18 -11.06
CA ARG A 191 -1.15 -3.24 -9.97
C ARG A 191 -0.30 -4.50 -10.05
N SER A 192 0.86 -4.50 -9.42
CA SER A 192 1.73 -5.67 -9.26
C SER A 192 2.50 -5.62 -7.94
N ARG A 193 2.82 -6.80 -7.39
CA ARG A 193 3.70 -6.92 -6.21
C ARG A 193 5.18 -6.83 -6.54
N ASP A 194 5.54 -6.81 -7.81
CA ASP A 194 6.93 -6.73 -8.21
C ASP A 194 7.41 -5.27 -8.21
N SER A 195 8.67 -5.08 -7.85
CA SER A 195 9.35 -3.79 -7.97
C SER A 195 9.64 -3.42 -9.42
N ASP A 196 9.78 -4.42 -10.29
CA ASP A 196 9.85 -4.24 -11.73
C ASP A 196 8.86 -5.16 -12.46
N PRO A 197 7.58 -4.76 -12.51
CA PRO A 197 6.55 -5.55 -13.16
C PRO A 197 6.68 -5.55 -14.68
N GLY A 198 6.17 -6.63 -15.28
CA GLY A 198 6.03 -6.76 -16.73
C GLY A 198 5.31 -5.59 -17.40
N GLU A 199 5.60 -5.39 -18.67
CA GLU A 199 5.07 -4.27 -19.46
C GLU A 199 3.73 -4.62 -20.14
N ARG A 200 3.30 -5.88 -20.10
CA ARG A 200 2.05 -6.34 -20.70
C ARG A 200 0.97 -6.62 -19.66
N ILE A 201 -0.27 -6.55 -20.09
CA ILE A 201 -1.45 -6.82 -19.25
C ILE A 201 -1.59 -8.31 -18.89
N ASP A 202 -0.98 -9.18 -19.69
CA ASP A 202 -0.96 -10.64 -19.58
C ASP A 202 0.34 -11.17 -18.95
N ASP A 203 1.30 -10.28 -18.64
CA ASP A 203 2.52 -10.68 -17.97
C ASP A 203 2.24 -11.23 -16.55
N PRO A 204 2.98 -12.24 -16.09
CA PRO A 204 2.86 -12.77 -14.74
C PRO A 204 2.99 -11.67 -13.68
N GLY A 205 2.11 -11.68 -12.68
CA GLY A 205 2.13 -10.71 -11.58
C GLY A 205 1.44 -9.37 -11.87
N VAL A 206 1.01 -9.13 -13.12
CA VAL A 206 0.23 -7.94 -13.48
C VAL A 206 -1.27 -8.23 -13.30
N GLU A 207 -1.95 -7.48 -12.44
CA GLU A 207 -3.38 -7.65 -12.19
C GLU A 207 -4.16 -6.35 -12.43
N GLN A 208 -5.28 -6.46 -13.17
CA GLN A 208 -6.26 -5.37 -13.26
C GLN A 208 -7.06 -5.32 -11.96
N PHE A 209 -7.01 -4.19 -11.24
CA PHE A 209 -7.71 -4.05 -9.96
C PHE A 209 -8.90 -3.10 -10.00
N ALA A 210 -8.98 -2.22 -11.02
CA ALA A 210 -10.08 -1.27 -11.14
C ALA A 210 -10.28 -0.79 -12.59
N THR A 211 -11.48 -0.27 -12.86
CA THR A 211 -11.83 0.40 -14.11
C THR A 211 -12.48 1.75 -13.78
N LEU A 212 -11.87 2.83 -14.24
CA LEU A 212 -12.41 4.17 -14.11
C LEU A 212 -13.15 4.55 -15.40
N ARG A 213 -14.46 4.75 -15.30
CA ARG A 213 -15.27 5.24 -16.43
C ARG A 213 -15.24 6.75 -16.49
N ILE A 214 -14.82 7.28 -17.62
CA ILE A 214 -14.72 8.72 -17.89
C ILE A 214 -15.84 9.09 -18.84
N ARG A 215 -16.67 10.04 -18.43
CA ARG A 215 -17.73 10.61 -19.28
C ARG A 215 -17.32 12.01 -19.71
N ILE A 216 -17.26 12.23 -21.01
CA ILE A 216 -17.00 13.54 -21.61
C ILE A 216 -18.30 14.05 -22.23
N PRO A 217 -18.85 15.18 -21.76
CA PRO A 217 -20.04 15.80 -22.35
C PRO A 217 -19.78 16.27 -23.80
N SER A 218 -20.71 16.00 -24.71
CA SER A 218 -20.66 16.38 -26.15
C SER A 218 -20.27 17.83 -26.45
N GLN A 219 -20.61 18.78 -25.58
CA GLN A 219 -20.34 20.19 -25.83
C GLN A 219 -18.83 20.49 -25.98
N LEU A 220 -17.97 19.60 -25.47
CA LEU A 220 -16.51 19.67 -25.63
C LEU A 220 -15.99 19.00 -26.91
N THR A 221 -16.79 18.16 -27.57
CA THR A 221 -16.41 17.36 -28.75
C THR A 221 -16.62 18.05 -30.10
N GLN A 222 -17.38 19.16 -30.15
CA GLN A 222 -17.76 19.81 -31.40
C GLN A 222 -16.66 20.71 -32.01
N ALA A 223 -15.55 20.89 -31.32
CA ALA A 223 -14.36 21.54 -31.83
C ALA A 223 -13.20 20.54 -31.70
N ASP A 224 -12.37 20.38 -32.74
CA ASP A 224 -11.13 19.60 -32.81
C ASP A 224 -10.14 19.91 -31.67
N LYS A 225 -10.48 19.54 -30.45
CA LYS A 225 -9.73 19.85 -29.25
C LYS A 225 -9.31 18.54 -28.65
N LYS A 226 -8.01 18.26 -28.80
CA LYS A 226 -7.26 17.25 -28.05
C LYS A 226 -7.72 17.30 -26.59
N VAL A 227 -8.64 16.41 -26.21
CA VAL A 227 -9.11 16.31 -24.84
C VAL A 227 -7.94 15.74 -24.05
N MET A 228 -7.24 16.60 -23.33
CA MET A 228 -6.25 16.14 -22.37
C MET A 228 -7.01 15.62 -21.17
N ILE A 229 -6.72 14.38 -20.79
CA ILE A 229 -7.21 13.78 -19.55
C ILE A 229 -6.00 13.71 -18.66
N GLY A 230 -5.94 14.60 -17.68
CA GLY A 230 -5.00 14.45 -16.58
C GLY A 230 -5.58 13.52 -15.55
N PHE A 231 -4.74 12.70 -14.93
CA PHE A 231 -5.11 11.80 -13.84
C PHE A 231 -4.42 12.28 -12.57
N LYS A 232 -5.17 12.44 -11.49
CA LYS A 232 -4.59 12.37 -10.14
C LYS A 232 -4.35 10.89 -9.82
N ILE A 233 -3.21 10.56 -9.23
CA ILE A 233 -3.03 9.27 -8.53
C ILE A 233 -2.65 9.68 -7.12
N ASP A 234 -3.67 9.90 -6.31
CA ASP A 234 -3.49 10.22 -4.90
C ASP A 234 -3.22 8.90 -4.19
N VAL A 235 -1.97 8.53 -3.93
CA VAL A 235 -1.70 7.37 -3.07
C VAL A 235 -1.65 7.86 -1.63
N ASN A 236 -2.82 7.98 -1.05
CA ASN A 236 -2.95 8.07 0.40
C ASN A 236 -3.24 6.67 0.97
N GLU A 237 -3.20 6.51 2.29
CA GLU A 237 -3.41 5.22 2.96
C GLU A 237 -4.75 4.52 2.63
N LYS A 238 -5.71 5.20 1.99
CA LYS A 238 -7.10 4.74 1.85
C LYS A 238 -7.66 4.74 0.43
N SER A 239 -7.06 5.45 -0.51
CA SER A 239 -7.54 5.51 -1.88
C SER A 239 -6.40 5.72 -2.85
N VAL A 240 -6.62 5.26 -4.09
CA VAL A 240 -5.98 5.84 -5.27
C VAL A 240 -7.05 6.71 -5.92
N GLY A 241 -6.97 8.02 -5.71
CA GLY A 241 -7.95 8.96 -6.26
C GLY A 241 -7.62 9.29 -7.71
N PHE A 242 -8.50 8.91 -8.65
CA PHE A 242 -8.39 9.27 -10.06
C PHE A 242 -9.37 10.39 -10.41
N GLU A 243 -8.83 11.54 -10.79
CA GLU A 243 -9.60 12.65 -11.34
C GLU A 243 -9.25 12.80 -12.81
N ALA A 244 -10.25 12.79 -13.71
CA ALA A 244 -10.09 13.05 -15.13
C ALA A 244 -10.59 14.47 -15.44
N ARG A 245 -9.69 15.41 -15.73
CA ARG A 245 -10.08 16.76 -16.20
C ARG A 245 -9.95 16.87 -17.70
N CYS A 246 -10.94 17.45 -18.36
CA CYS A 246 -10.89 17.85 -19.77
C CYS A 246 -10.62 19.36 -19.85
N GLY A 247 -9.53 19.79 -20.51
CA GLY A 247 -9.19 21.21 -20.66
C GLY A 247 -8.27 21.51 -21.85
N ARG A 248 -8.14 22.79 -22.21
CA ARG A 248 -7.13 23.26 -23.20
C ARG A 248 -5.75 23.23 -22.52
N LYS A 249 -4.70 22.84 -23.27
CA LYS A 249 -3.30 22.95 -22.84
C LYS A 249 -3.04 24.38 -22.37
N MET A 250 -2.90 24.61 -21.07
CA MET A 250 -2.24 25.83 -20.60
C MET A 250 -0.77 25.62 -20.89
N SER A 251 -0.16 26.54 -21.65
CA SER A 251 1.28 26.62 -21.76
C SER A 251 1.85 26.80 -20.36
N ASP A 252 2.75 25.91 -19.95
CA ASP A 252 3.54 26.13 -18.75
C ASP A 252 4.19 27.53 -18.85
N ARG A 253 3.84 28.40 -17.92
CA ARG A 253 4.61 29.59 -17.55
C ARG A 253 5.26 29.31 -16.22
#